data_AF-A0A512HTE4-F1
#
_entry.id   AF-A0A512HTE4-F1
#
_cell.length_a   1.000
_cell.length_b   1.000
_cell.length_c   1.000
_cell.angle_alpha   90.00
_cell.angle_beta   90.00
_cell.angle_gamma   90.00
#
_symmetry.space_group_name_H-M   'P 1'
#
loop_
_entity.id
_entity.type
_entity.pdbx_description
1 polymer ?
#
loop_
_entity_poly.entity_id
_entity_poly.type
_entity_poly.pdbx_seq_one_letter_code
_entity_poly.pdbx_strand_id
1 'polypeptide(L)'
;MTRVDEFDAFYSSTQRVTLVTTYAKCGDRDIARDATIEAYRHAWRQWARVSAADPAAFARAEAWKGTALSRGTHLWRKRRPHTTDQALLDQLTDLEQASRRLISLMTIADVDLDEAAHEVGVDDEAALELASRGFARIEEGLGASIDEVVERMRALAIVTAGLDLPTAAEVRRSATRGARRNTVMAVASALAVTLIGGAFVAQGDAMARQSALPDREKIGAESRDIVLDSHNIGTDDLLSPGEVASLRPDVKWAVDGTDTGASNTTPYATCPTTRFGDPDPLKVFVRAFSNSRKGRVAQSIEVSRSQQASEAAFGRLVSFYAGCQHPRTRLVDAYRVERPFGDFQILRLQSYRSPARFITVGLAQSGALTSALVHESPGTKRTDVRQFARVLNESISRVCADSGGDCSTRFTVSRALPPAAAQFPQFLGVVDLPPVKTIDSVWSASAPIPTADQNPTATLCDDATFTGKTVVSAQSRVFAIPEARVLPAQFALTQTAATMSSPKAAKKFYDDVVRRVEDCPDSKLPAAVDEDEKVSGPGFRGRTWRIGLEIGKDQVVYYRMGIVRRGAHLTQVLFPPAGKYALSGDDFRGVLSRAGERLAYAPQ
;
A
#
# COMPACT_ATOMS: atom_id res chain seq x y z
N MET A 1 -6.53 -21.47 24.02
CA MET A 1 -6.70 -20.10 24.55
C MET A 1 -8.01 -20.07 25.32
N THR A 2 -8.08 -19.49 26.51
CA THR A 2 -9.35 -19.48 27.27
C THR A 2 -10.29 -18.40 26.72
N ARG A 3 -11.60 -18.52 26.99
CA ARG A 3 -12.62 -17.50 26.67
C ARG A 3 -12.23 -16.09 27.14
N VAL A 4 -11.53 -16.03 28.29
CA VAL A 4 -11.08 -14.77 28.89
C VAL A 4 -9.89 -14.20 28.11
N ASP A 5 -8.90 -15.02 27.80
CA ASP A 5 -7.70 -14.59 27.06
C ASP A 5 -8.06 -14.13 25.65
N GLU A 6 -9.00 -14.82 25.00
CA GLU A 6 -9.50 -14.48 23.66
C GLU A 6 -10.19 -13.11 23.65
N PHE A 7 -11.07 -12.84 24.62
CA PHE A 7 -11.72 -11.54 24.76
C PHE A 7 -10.74 -10.43 25.13
N ASP A 8 -9.79 -10.70 26.02
CA ASP A 8 -8.82 -9.69 26.47
C ASP A 8 -7.87 -9.30 25.31
N ALA A 9 -7.42 -10.28 24.51
CA ALA A 9 -6.66 -10.03 23.29
C ALA A 9 -7.48 -9.22 22.29
N PHE A 10 -8.72 -9.64 22.00
CA PHE A 10 -9.64 -8.90 21.13
C PHE A 10 -9.81 -7.45 21.59
N TYR A 11 -10.26 -7.22 22.83
CA TYR A 11 -10.47 -5.90 23.39
C TYR A 11 -9.24 -5.01 23.28
N SER A 12 -8.07 -5.54 23.65
CA SER A 12 -6.82 -4.77 23.64
C SER A 12 -6.43 -4.30 22.23
N SER A 13 -6.71 -5.13 21.22
CA SER A 13 -6.34 -4.89 19.81
C SER A 13 -7.31 -3.96 19.07
N THR A 14 -8.59 -3.94 19.43
CA THR A 14 -9.63 -3.25 18.62
C THR A 14 -10.23 -2.02 19.29
N GLN A 15 -10.14 -1.89 20.63
CA GLN A 15 -10.83 -0.82 21.38
C GLN A 15 -10.52 0.61 20.90
N ARG A 16 -9.27 0.86 20.46
CA ARG A 16 -8.84 2.20 20.04
C ARG A 16 -9.46 2.56 18.71
N VAL A 17 -9.39 1.67 17.73
CA VAL A 17 -10.01 1.87 16.40
C VAL A 17 -11.52 2.06 16.55
N THR A 18 -12.20 1.22 17.33
CA THR A 18 -13.64 1.39 17.61
C THR A 18 -13.98 2.75 18.22
N LEU A 19 -13.14 3.25 19.14
CA LEU A 19 -13.31 4.56 19.76
C LEU A 19 -13.20 5.69 18.73
N VAL A 20 -12.20 5.65 17.84
CA VAL A 20 -12.00 6.69 16.82
C VAL A 20 -13.16 6.70 15.81
N THR A 21 -13.58 5.52 15.32
CA THR A 21 -14.73 5.39 14.40
C THR A 21 -16.02 5.90 15.05
N THR A 22 -16.20 5.65 16.35
CA THR A 22 -17.37 6.15 17.10
C THR A 22 -17.30 7.66 17.34
N TYR A 23 -16.10 8.21 17.53
CA TYR A 23 -15.87 9.65 17.66
C TYR A 23 -16.16 10.40 16.36
N ALA A 24 -15.72 9.87 15.20
CA ALA A 24 -16.03 10.43 13.89
C ALA A 24 -17.55 10.53 13.62
N LYS A 25 -18.35 9.65 14.24
CA LYS A 25 -19.82 9.74 14.19
C LYS A 25 -20.38 10.92 14.98
N CYS A 26 -19.90 11.11 16.21
CA CYS A 26 -20.63 11.87 17.22
C CYS A 26 -19.99 13.20 17.59
N GLY A 27 -18.70 13.39 17.28
CA GLY A 27 -17.93 14.59 17.58
C GLY A 27 -17.71 14.87 19.08
N ASP A 28 -18.14 13.96 19.96
CA ASP A 28 -18.05 14.11 21.41
C ASP A 28 -17.24 12.96 22.02
N ARG A 29 -16.12 13.31 22.65
CA ARG A 29 -15.14 12.38 23.20
C ARG A 29 -15.73 11.50 24.31
N ASP A 30 -16.59 12.05 25.15
CA ASP A 30 -17.18 11.33 26.27
C ASP A 30 -18.25 10.36 25.76
N ILE A 31 -19.10 10.80 24.83
CA ILE A 31 -20.13 9.94 24.22
C ILE A 31 -19.47 8.79 23.45
N ALA A 32 -18.42 9.08 22.67
CA ALA A 32 -17.69 8.06 21.93
C ALA A 32 -17.07 7.02 22.88
N ARG A 33 -16.46 7.48 23.97
CA ARG A 33 -15.87 6.64 25.00
C ARG A 33 -16.90 5.73 25.67
N ASP A 34 -18.00 6.31 26.15
CA ASP A 34 -19.01 5.57 26.89
C ASP A 34 -19.73 4.55 25.99
N ALA A 35 -20.05 4.93 24.74
CA ALA A 35 -20.63 4.02 23.76
C ALA A 35 -19.67 2.87 23.39
N THR A 36 -18.38 3.15 23.25
CA THR A 36 -17.36 2.12 23.00
C THR A 36 -17.26 1.14 24.16
N ILE A 37 -17.19 1.64 25.40
CA ILE A 37 -17.11 0.77 26.60
C ILE A 37 -18.35 -0.12 26.70
N GLU A 38 -19.55 0.41 26.48
CA GLU A 38 -20.78 -0.38 26.55
C GLU A 38 -20.86 -1.42 25.43
N ALA A 39 -20.37 -1.12 24.23
CA ALA A 39 -20.28 -2.09 23.13
C ALA A 39 -19.44 -3.31 23.52
N TYR A 40 -18.27 -3.10 24.13
CA TYR A 40 -17.43 -4.21 24.60
C TYR A 40 -17.99 -4.95 25.80
N ARG A 41 -18.73 -4.28 26.69
CA ARG A 41 -19.50 -4.96 27.75
C ARG A 41 -20.58 -5.85 27.16
N HIS A 42 -21.27 -5.37 26.13
CA HIS A 42 -22.27 -6.15 25.43
C HIS A 42 -21.64 -7.33 24.69
N ALA A 43 -20.52 -7.13 23.99
CA ALA A 43 -19.76 -8.20 23.36
C ALA A 43 -19.37 -9.29 24.37
N TRP A 44 -18.89 -8.92 25.57
CA TRP A 44 -18.54 -9.89 26.61
C TRP A 44 -19.73 -10.75 27.08
N ARG A 45 -20.91 -10.14 27.27
CA ARG A 45 -22.12 -10.84 27.74
C ARG A 45 -22.50 -12.00 26.82
N GLN A 46 -22.27 -11.86 25.52
CA GLN A 46 -22.57 -12.86 24.49
C GLN A 46 -21.33 -13.34 23.73
N TRP A 47 -20.17 -13.34 24.40
CA TRP A 47 -18.88 -13.54 23.74
C TRP A 47 -18.80 -14.80 22.89
N ALA A 48 -19.36 -15.92 23.35
CA ALA A 48 -19.34 -17.17 22.59
C ALA A 48 -20.03 -17.07 21.22
N ARG A 49 -21.07 -16.23 21.10
CA ARG A 49 -21.75 -15.96 19.82
C ARG A 49 -20.96 -14.93 19.00
N VAL A 50 -20.41 -13.91 19.65
CA VAL A 50 -19.71 -12.81 18.99
C VAL A 50 -18.35 -13.25 18.43
N SER A 51 -17.60 -14.07 19.15
CA SER A 51 -16.30 -14.58 18.70
C SER A 51 -16.41 -15.63 17.59
N ALA A 52 -17.57 -16.27 17.43
CA ALA A 52 -17.84 -17.22 16.34
C ALA A 52 -18.25 -16.54 15.02
N ALA A 53 -18.51 -15.24 15.03
CA ALA A 53 -18.82 -14.43 13.86
C ALA A 53 -17.69 -13.39 13.66
N ASP A 54 -18.03 -12.15 13.34
CA ASP A 54 -17.06 -11.04 13.34
C ASP A 54 -17.19 -10.21 14.64
N PRO A 55 -16.26 -10.37 15.59
CA PRO A 55 -16.29 -9.62 16.84
C PRO A 55 -15.97 -8.13 16.65
N ALA A 56 -15.14 -7.77 15.66
CA ALA A 56 -14.72 -6.39 15.41
C ALA A 56 -15.86 -5.59 14.76
N ALA A 57 -16.52 -6.14 13.73
CA ALA A 57 -17.72 -5.54 13.15
C ALA A 57 -18.86 -5.43 14.17
N PHE A 58 -19.05 -6.45 15.02
CA PHE A 58 -20.04 -6.38 16.10
C PHE A 58 -19.76 -5.20 17.04
N ALA A 59 -18.53 -5.05 17.52
CA ALA A 59 -18.16 -3.98 18.45
C ALA A 59 -18.31 -2.58 17.82
N ARG A 60 -17.90 -2.40 16.55
CA ARG A 60 -18.08 -1.14 15.80
C ARG A 60 -19.56 -0.82 15.60
N ALA A 61 -20.37 -1.78 15.16
CA ALA A 61 -21.80 -1.60 14.95
C ALA A 61 -22.54 -1.27 16.25
N GLU A 62 -22.18 -1.93 17.34
CA GLU A 62 -22.82 -1.71 18.65
C GLU A 62 -22.43 -0.35 19.25
N ALA A 63 -21.14 0.03 19.16
CA ALA A 63 -20.68 1.35 19.58
C ALA A 63 -21.33 2.46 18.74
N TRP A 64 -21.45 2.24 17.43
CA TRP A 64 -22.17 3.14 16.52
C TRP A 64 -23.62 3.34 16.99
N LYS A 65 -24.38 2.29 17.27
CA LYS A 65 -25.76 2.40 17.76
C LYS A 65 -25.85 3.12 19.11
N GLY A 66 -24.91 2.83 20.03
CA GLY A 66 -24.86 3.39 21.38
C GLY A 66 -24.77 4.92 21.47
N THR A 67 -24.24 5.59 20.43
CA THR A 67 -24.17 7.05 20.41
C THR A 67 -25.53 7.73 20.40
N ALA A 68 -26.55 7.09 19.80
CA ALA A 68 -27.91 7.66 19.70
C ALA A 68 -28.64 7.59 21.05
N LEU A 69 -28.48 6.48 21.77
CA LEU A 69 -29.08 6.24 23.09
C LEU A 69 -28.45 7.14 24.17
N SER A 70 -27.18 7.49 24.02
CA SER A 70 -26.44 8.36 24.95
C SER A 70 -26.77 9.85 24.78
N ARG A 71 -27.29 10.27 23.61
CA ARG A 71 -27.76 11.65 23.36
C ARG A 71 -29.08 11.98 24.06
N GLY A 72 -29.95 10.99 24.26
CA GLY A 72 -31.28 11.19 24.87
C GLY A 72 -31.29 11.21 26.41
N THR A 73 -30.27 10.67 27.07
CA THR A 73 -30.25 10.47 28.53
C THR A 73 -29.61 11.61 29.33
N HIS A 74 -28.98 12.58 28.66
CA HIS A 74 -28.29 13.70 29.32
C HIS A 74 -28.53 15.04 28.60
N LEU A 75 -29.78 15.55 28.68
CA LEU A 75 -30.20 16.84 28.10
C LEU A 75 -29.39 18.06 28.57
N TRP A 76 -28.63 17.94 29.66
CA TRP A 76 -27.90 19.04 30.32
C TRP A 76 -26.37 18.97 30.15
N ARG A 77 -25.84 18.00 29.40
CA ARG A 77 -24.39 17.90 29.18
C ARG A 77 -23.98 18.86 28.04
N LYS A 78 -23.30 19.96 28.39
CA LYS A 78 -22.64 20.83 27.39
C LYS A 78 -21.66 19.97 26.59
N ARG A 79 -21.79 19.96 25.25
CA ARG A 79 -20.77 19.38 24.36
C ARG A 79 -19.41 19.90 24.81
N ARG A 80 -18.45 19.00 25.00
CA ARG A 80 -17.04 19.38 25.17
C ARG A 80 -16.33 19.12 23.84
N PRO A 81 -16.54 19.98 22.82
CA PRO A 81 -15.82 19.82 21.57
C PRO A 81 -14.32 20.01 21.85
N HIS A 82 -13.51 19.09 21.36
CA HIS A 82 -12.08 19.36 21.27
C HIS A 82 -11.86 20.35 20.11
N THR A 83 -10.90 21.25 20.23
CA THR A 83 -10.63 22.29 19.20
C THR A 83 -9.91 21.75 17.97
N THR A 84 -9.65 20.44 17.91
CA THR A 84 -8.95 19.82 16.80
C THR A 84 -9.98 19.42 15.74
N ASP A 85 -9.93 20.17 14.63
CA ASP A 85 -10.64 19.91 13.39
C ASP A 85 -12.18 19.88 13.46
N GLN A 86 -12.77 20.92 14.06
CA GLN A 86 -14.23 21.09 14.08
C GLN A 86 -14.84 21.14 12.68
N ALA A 87 -14.14 21.75 11.72
CA ALA A 87 -14.60 21.81 10.33
C ALA A 87 -14.81 20.42 9.74
N LEU A 88 -13.89 19.46 9.95
CA LEU A 88 -14.09 18.08 9.51
C LEU A 88 -15.28 17.43 10.21
N LEU A 89 -15.40 17.58 11.53
CA LEU A 89 -16.50 16.98 12.29
C LEU A 89 -17.87 17.54 11.89
N ASP A 90 -17.95 18.81 11.53
CA ASP A 90 -19.16 19.43 10.99
C ASP A 90 -19.50 18.85 9.62
N GLN A 91 -18.52 18.73 8.71
CA GLN A 91 -18.73 18.11 7.39
C GLN A 91 -19.17 16.64 7.49
N LEU A 92 -18.55 15.86 8.38
CA LEU A 92 -19.01 14.50 8.67
C LEU A 92 -20.43 14.49 9.23
N THR A 93 -20.76 15.45 10.10
CA THR A 93 -22.09 15.53 10.71
C THR A 93 -23.18 15.74 9.67
N ASP A 94 -22.88 16.53 8.63
CA ASP A 94 -23.79 16.88 7.53
C ASP A 94 -23.94 15.78 6.47
N LEU A 95 -23.13 14.73 6.52
CA LEU A 95 -23.30 13.57 5.64
C LEU A 95 -24.48 12.68 6.07
N GLU A 96 -25.05 11.99 5.06
CA GLU A 96 -25.97 10.88 5.29
C GLU A 96 -25.33 9.81 6.19
N GLN A 97 -26.14 9.16 7.03
CA GLN A 97 -25.59 8.21 8.01
C GLN A 97 -24.83 7.05 7.37
N ALA A 98 -25.28 6.59 6.21
CA ALA A 98 -24.62 5.51 5.47
C ALA A 98 -23.26 5.97 4.92
N SER A 99 -23.19 7.12 4.23
CA SER A 99 -21.93 7.71 3.76
C SER A 99 -20.95 8.00 4.90
N ARG A 100 -21.40 8.61 6.00
CA ARG A 100 -20.54 8.86 7.16
C ARG A 100 -19.98 7.57 7.73
N ARG A 101 -20.80 6.51 7.81
CA ARG A 101 -20.39 5.21 8.35
C ARG A 101 -19.39 4.52 7.43
N LEU A 102 -19.67 4.46 6.13
CA LEU A 102 -18.76 3.92 5.11
C LEU A 102 -17.40 4.61 5.17
N ILE A 103 -17.38 5.95 5.10
CA ILE A 103 -16.14 6.72 5.14
C ILE A 103 -15.39 6.49 6.45
N SER A 104 -16.08 6.43 7.60
CA SER A 104 -15.41 6.17 8.90
C SER A 104 -14.82 4.75 8.97
N LEU A 105 -15.49 3.75 8.37
CA LEU A 105 -14.97 2.38 8.31
C LEU A 105 -13.75 2.27 7.38
N MET A 106 -13.84 2.86 6.19
CA MET A 106 -12.77 2.82 5.19
C MET A 106 -11.53 3.60 5.62
N THR A 107 -11.70 4.74 6.28
CA THR A 107 -10.56 5.64 6.57
C THR A 107 -9.91 5.40 7.93
N ILE A 108 -10.71 5.12 8.96
CA ILE A 108 -10.25 4.99 10.35
C ILE A 108 -10.09 3.52 10.74
N ALA A 109 -11.04 2.67 10.34
CA ALA A 109 -10.99 1.25 10.64
C ALA A 109 -10.25 0.43 9.58
N ASP A 110 -9.84 1.06 8.47
CA ASP A 110 -9.12 0.46 7.34
C ASP A 110 -9.87 -0.78 6.80
N VAL A 111 -11.21 -0.70 6.80
CA VAL A 111 -12.10 -1.76 6.30
C VAL A 111 -12.36 -1.50 4.83
N ASP A 112 -12.15 -2.52 3.99
CA ASP A 112 -12.40 -2.42 2.55
C ASP A 112 -13.87 -2.10 2.26
N LEU A 113 -14.13 -1.48 1.10
CA LEU A 113 -15.46 -0.98 0.74
C LEU A 113 -16.55 -2.05 0.84
N ASP A 114 -16.28 -3.27 0.40
CA ASP A 114 -17.25 -4.38 0.36
C ASP A 114 -17.60 -4.88 1.78
N GLU A 115 -16.59 -4.99 2.66
CA GLU A 115 -16.81 -5.33 4.06
C GLU A 115 -17.53 -4.19 4.80
N ALA A 116 -17.21 -2.94 4.45
CA ALA A 116 -17.92 -1.77 4.96
C ALA A 116 -19.37 -1.71 4.46
N ALA A 117 -19.63 -2.07 3.19
CA ALA A 117 -20.95 -2.17 2.58
C ALA A 117 -21.80 -3.22 3.31
N HIS A 118 -21.21 -4.39 3.59
CA HIS A 118 -21.84 -5.44 4.38
C HIS A 118 -22.14 -4.98 5.82
N GLU A 119 -21.20 -4.27 6.47
CA GLU A 119 -21.39 -3.76 7.85
C GLU A 119 -22.47 -2.66 7.92
N VAL A 120 -22.65 -1.91 6.84
CA VAL A 120 -23.62 -0.82 6.69
C VAL A 120 -24.98 -1.36 6.24
N GLY A 121 -25.02 -2.49 5.53
CA GLY A 121 -26.24 -3.12 5.01
C GLY A 121 -26.71 -2.52 3.68
N VAL A 122 -25.77 -2.11 2.82
CA VAL A 122 -26.02 -1.62 1.46
C VAL A 122 -25.32 -2.53 0.46
N ASP A 123 -25.80 -2.58 -0.78
CA ASP A 123 -25.09 -3.26 -1.87
C ASP A 123 -23.84 -2.46 -2.31
N ASP A 124 -22.93 -3.13 -3.02
CA ASP A 124 -21.60 -2.58 -3.35
C ASP A 124 -21.67 -1.36 -4.29
N GLU A 125 -22.66 -1.32 -5.19
CA GLU A 125 -22.88 -0.18 -6.09
C GLU A 125 -23.37 1.05 -5.31
N ALA A 126 -24.36 0.85 -4.44
CA ALA A 126 -24.82 1.89 -3.53
C ALA A 126 -23.71 2.35 -2.56
N ALA A 127 -22.87 1.44 -2.08
CA ALA A 127 -21.74 1.76 -1.21
C ALA A 127 -20.71 2.64 -1.92
N LEU A 128 -20.35 2.30 -3.16
CA LEU A 128 -19.43 3.10 -3.98
C LEU A 128 -19.99 4.49 -4.26
N GLU A 129 -21.27 4.59 -4.60
CA GLU A 129 -21.94 5.87 -4.84
C GLU A 129 -21.99 6.72 -3.55
N LEU A 130 -22.37 6.12 -2.42
CA LEU A 130 -22.44 6.78 -1.12
C LEU A 130 -21.07 7.24 -0.62
N ALA A 131 -20.02 6.43 -0.81
CA ALA A 131 -18.65 6.77 -0.45
C ALA A 131 -18.12 7.89 -1.35
N SER A 132 -18.25 7.76 -2.68
CA SER A 132 -17.78 8.76 -3.65
C SER A 132 -18.45 10.12 -3.43
N ARG A 133 -19.78 10.15 -3.30
CA ARG A 133 -20.54 11.37 -3.00
C ARG A 133 -20.19 11.95 -1.62
N GLY A 134 -19.99 11.09 -0.64
CA GLY A 134 -19.61 11.52 0.71
C GLY A 134 -18.24 12.16 0.74
N PHE A 135 -17.24 11.57 0.07
CA PHE A 135 -15.90 12.16 -0.07
C PHE A 135 -15.97 13.49 -0.83
N ALA A 136 -16.63 13.54 -1.99
CA ALA A 136 -16.77 14.78 -2.76
C ALA A 136 -17.40 15.92 -1.94
N ARG A 137 -18.40 15.61 -1.10
CA ARG A 137 -19.04 16.61 -0.24
C ARG A 137 -18.13 17.10 0.90
N ILE A 138 -17.32 16.20 1.48
CA ILE A 138 -16.31 16.61 2.48
C ILE A 138 -15.21 17.45 1.81
N GLU A 139 -14.73 17.05 0.63
CA GLU A 139 -13.71 17.78 -0.12
C GLU A 139 -14.17 19.20 -0.45
N GLU A 140 -15.39 19.35 -0.99
CA GLU A 140 -16.00 20.63 -1.30
C GLU A 140 -16.18 21.48 -0.04
N GLY A 141 -16.70 20.90 1.04
CA GLY A 141 -16.97 21.59 2.29
C GLY A 141 -15.71 22.01 3.06
N LEU A 142 -14.57 21.33 2.82
CA LEU A 142 -13.29 21.62 3.47
C LEU A 142 -12.28 22.35 2.57
N GLY A 143 -12.52 22.40 1.26
CA GLY A 143 -11.54 22.85 0.27
C GLY A 143 -10.25 22.01 0.30
N ALA A 144 -10.39 20.70 0.52
CA ALA A 144 -9.29 19.76 0.73
C ALA A 144 -9.45 18.54 -0.18
N SER A 145 -8.35 17.91 -0.57
CA SER A 145 -8.34 16.66 -1.35
C SER A 145 -8.76 15.44 -0.51
N ILE A 146 -9.21 14.36 -1.16
CA ILE A 146 -9.55 13.08 -0.49
C ILE A 146 -8.41 12.63 0.43
N ASP A 147 -7.16 12.72 0.00
CA ASP A 147 -6.00 12.33 0.81
C ASP A 147 -5.86 13.19 2.07
N GLU A 148 -6.07 14.50 1.96
CA GLU A 148 -6.09 15.39 3.13
C GLU A 148 -7.28 15.09 4.04
N VAL A 149 -8.44 14.73 3.49
CA VAL A 149 -9.60 14.29 4.28
C VAL A 149 -9.29 12.99 5.02
N VAL A 150 -8.64 12.01 4.38
CA VAL A 150 -8.24 10.74 5.00
C VAL A 150 -7.23 10.97 6.13
N GLU A 151 -6.24 11.84 5.92
CA GLU A 151 -5.27 12.18 6.97
C GLU A 151 -5.93 12.91 8.14
N ARG A 152 -6.82 13.85 7.87
CA ARG A 152 -7.61 14.54 8.91
C ARG A 152 -8.53 13.57 9.67
N MET A 153 -9.12 12.59 8.99
CA MET A 153 -9.89 11.50 9.59
C MET A 153 -9.03 10.61 10.49
N ARG A 154 -7.84 10.21 10.03
CA ARG A 154 -6.90 9.41 10.83
C ARG A 154 -6.34 10.19 12.02
N ALA A 155 -6.14 11.50 11.88
CA ALA A 155 -5.72 12.38 12.97
C ALA A 155 -6.74 12.47 14.13
N LEU A 156 -8.00 12.07 13.92
CA LEU A 156 -8.98 11.91 15.02
C LEU A 156 -8.52 10.88 16.06
N ALA A 157 -7.62 9.95 15.71
CA ALA A 157 -7.00 9.03 16.66
C ALA A 157 -6.16 9.75 17.72
N ILE A 158 -5.49 10.85 17.36
CA ILE A 158 -4.69 11.66 18.29
C ILE A 158 -5.61 12.32 19.33
N VAL A 159 -6.79 12.79 18.90
CA VAL A 159 -7.78 13.45 19.77
C VAL A 159 -8.36 12.48 20.81
N THR A 160 -8.49 11.21 20.45
CA THR A 160 -9.05 10.15 21.32
C THR A 160 -7.98 9.37 22.10
N ALA A 161 -6.70 9.49 21.73
CA ALA A 161 -5.58 8.78 22.38
C ALA A 161 -5.48 9.07 23.88
N GLY A 162 -5.74 10.32 24.29
CA GLY A 162 -5.72 10.74 25.70
C GLY A 162 -6.95 10.37 26.53
N LEU A 163 -7.90 9.59 25.99
CA LEU A 163 -9.04 9.09 26.76
C LEU A 163 -8.69 7.77 27.43
N ASP A 164 -8.89 7.73 28.75
CA ASP A 164 -8.67 6.51 29.55
C ASP A 164 -9.79 5.50 29.29
N LEU A 165 -9.43 4.39 28.67
CA LEU A 165 -10.31 3.23 28.52
C LEU A 165 -10.05 2.24 29.67
N PRO A 166 -11.10 1.63 30.25
CA PRO A 166 -10.95 0.60 31.26
C PRO A 166 -10.17 -0.60 30.71
N THR A 167 -9.48 -1.33 31.57
CA THR A 167 -8.84 -2.60 31.18
C THR A 167 -9.89 -3.64 30.78
N ALA A 168 -9.49 -4.65 29.99
CA ALA A 168 -10.39 -5.75 29.60
C ALA A 168 -11.02 -6.44 30.84
N ALA A 169 -10.23 -6.63 31.90
CA ALA A 169 -10.69 -7.15 33.18
C ALA A 169 -11.76 -6.25 33.86
N GLU A 170 -11.65 -4.92 33.75
CA GLU A 170 -12.67 -3.99 34.25
C GLU A 170 -13.92 -3.98 33.39
N VAL A 171 -13.80 -4.09 32.07
CA VAL A 171 -14.94 -4.25 31.16
C VAL A 171 -15.72 -5.52 31.49
N ARG A 172 -15.04 -6.67 31.65
CA ARG A 172 -15.68 -7.94 32.05
C ARG A 172 -16.35 -7.87 33.43
N ARG A 173 -15.67 -7.28 34.43
CA ARG A 173 -16.23 -7.10 35.79
C ARG A 173 -17.43 -6.15 35.81
N SER A 174 -17.43 -5.11 34.98
CA SER A 174 -18.54 -4.15 34.90
C SER A 174 -19.73 -4.68 34.09
N ALA A 175 -19.48 -5.46 33.03
CA ALA A 175 -20.50 -6.16 32.26
C ALA A 175 -21.32 -7.14 33.12
N THR A 176 -20.67 -7.81 34.09
CA THR A 176 -21.32 -8.74 35.04
C THR A 176 -22.05 -8.03 36.18
N ARG A 177 -21.58 -6.86 36.64
CA ARG A 177 -22.30 -6.03 37.63
C ARG A 177 -23.53 -5.30 37.05
N GLY A 178 -23.50 -4.91 35.78
CA GLY A 178 -24.62 -4.25 35.09
C GLY A 178 -25.85 -5.15 34.93
N ALA A 179 -25.65 -6.46 34.77
CA ALA A 179 -26.72 -7.45 34.72
C ALA A 179 -27.54 -7.54 36.02
N ARG A 180 -26.95 -7.20 37.19
CA ARG A 180 -27.65 -7.14 38.49
C ARG A 180 -28.31 -5.78 38.77
N ARG A 181 -27.84 -4.68 38.18
CA ARG A 181 -28.42 -3.33 38.41
C ARG A 181 -29.65 -3.07 37.52
N ASN A 182 -29.65 -3.58 36.30
CA ASN A 182 -30.80 -3.42 35.38
C ASN A 182 -31.98 -4.31 35.74
N THR A 183 -31.77 -5.48 36.38
CA THR A 183 -32.86 -6.28 36.95
C THR A 183 -33.53 -5.60 38.13
N VAL A 184 -32.77 -4.87 38.97
CA VAL A 184 -33.33 -4.09 40.09
C VAL A 184 -34.09 -2.85 39.60
N MET A 185 -33.62 -2.17 38.55
CA MET A 185 -34.29 -1.00 37.98
C MET A 185 -35.53 -1.35 37.13
N ALA A 186 -35.56 -2.52 36.48
CA ALA A 186 -36.73 -3.01 35.74
C ALA A 186 -37.91 -3.35 36.66
N VAL A 187 -37.63 -3.83 37.89
CA VAL A 187 -38.67 -4.04 38.92
C VAL A 187 -39.23 -2.71 39.43
N ALA A 188 -38.41 -1.66 39.51
CA ALA A 188 -38.87 -0.33 39.92
C ALA A 188 -39.71 0.39 38.84
N SER A 189 -39.48 0.12 37.55
CA SER A 189 -40.23 0.75 36.45
C SER A 189 -41.53 0.01 36.12
N ALA A 190 -41.66 -1.29 36.43
CA ALA A 190 -42.92 -2.03 36.34
C ALA A 190 -44.00 -1.55 37.34
N LEU A 191 -43.59 -0.92 38.45
CA LEU A 191 -44.49 -0.32 39.45
C LEU A 191 -45.00 1.08 39.06
N ALA A 192 -44.40 1.74 38.07
CA ALA A 192 -44.82 3.08 37.65
C ALA A 192 -45.81 3.07 36.46
N VAL A 193 -45.81 2.01 35.64
CA VAL A 193 -46.66 1.92 34.44
C VAL A 193 -48.08 1.42 34.75
N THR A 194 -48.31 0.83 35.92
CA THR A 194 -49.65 0.40 36.36
C THR A 194 -50.57 1.55 36.81
N LEU A 195 -50.11 2.80 36.84
CA LEU A 195 -50.91 3.94 37.31
C LEU A 195 -51.37 4.93 36.23
N ILE A 196 -50.94 4.80 34.96
CA ILE A 196 -51.26 5.82 33.93
C ILE A 196 -51.88 5.24 32.63
N GLY A 197 -51.84 3.93 32.40
CA GLY A 197 -52.36 3.31 31.17
C GLY A 197 -53.86 2.95 31.18
N GLY A 198 -54.71 3.80 31.75
CA GLY A 198 -56.16 3.69 31.60
C GLY A 198 -56.63 4.51 30.39
N ALA A 199 -57.37 3.87 29.48
CA ALA A 199 -58.04 4.42 28.29
C ALA A 199 -57.14 4.64 27.05
N PHE A 200 -57.23 3.78 26.04
CA PHE A 200 -58.27 3.84 25.00
C PHE A 200 -58.15 2.62 24.07
N VAL A 201 -59.32 2.08 23.72
CA VAL A 201 -59.56 0.97 22.79
C VAL A 201 -59.82 1.55 21.41
N ALA A 202 -59.27 0.97 20.34
CA ALA A 202 -59.98 0.71 19.06
C ALA A 202 -59.05 0.07 18.00
N GLN A 203 -59.47 -1.11 17.52
CA GLN A 203 -59.56 -1.60 16.12
C GLN A 203 -58.62 -0.97 15.06
N GLY A 204 -57.93 -1.69 14.17
CA GLY A 204 -58.15 -3.03 13.63
C GLY A 204 -57.16 -3.31 12.48
N ASP A 205 -57.54 -4.25 11.64
CA ASP A 205 -56.74 -5.29 10.99
C ASP A 205 -55.95 -4.92 9.72
N ALA A 206 -55.15 -5.90 9.31
CA ALA A 206 -54.16 -5.98 8.26
C ALA A 206 -54.69 -5.92 6.80
N MET A 207 -53.74 -5.58 5.93
CA MET A 207 -53.68 -5.79 4.46
C MET A 207 -54.65 -5.02 3.56
N ALA A 208 -54.09 -4.07 2.79
CA ALA A 208 -54.30 -3.97 1.34
C ALA A 208 -53.37 -2.92 0.71
N ARG A 209 -52.58 -3.33 -0.30
CA ARG A 209 -52.51 -2.78 -1.68
C ARG A 209 -51.11 -2.85 -2.29
N GLN A 210 -51.07 -3.59 -3.40
CA GLN A 210 -50.10 -3.47 -4.48
C GLN A 210 -50.35 -2.21 -5.33
N SER A 211 -49.32 -1.92 -6.13
CA SER A 211 -49.22 -1.23 -7.42
C SER A 211 -49.01 0.29 -7.46
N ALA A 212 -47.77 0.67 -7.83
CA ALA A 212 -47.48 1.42 -9.05
C ALA A 212 -45.94 1.54 -9.24
N LEU A 213 -45.39 0.84 -10.24
CA LEU A 213 -44.06 1.10 -10.80
C LEU A 213 -44.24 2.04 -12.01
N PRO A 214 -43.33 3.01 -12.26
CA PRO A 214 -43.20 3.64 -13.56
C PRO A 214 -42.23 2.88 -14.48
N ASP A 215 -42.54 2.90 -15.76
CA ASP A 215 -41.80 2.35 -16.89
C ASP A 215 -40.33 2.77 -16.93
N ARG A 216 -39.45 1.81 -17.25
CA ARG A 216 -38.08 2.07 -17.69
C ARG A 216 -37.98 1.81 -19.19
N GLU A 217 -37.60 2.87 -19.90
CA GLU A 217 -37.34 2.86 -21.33
C GLU A 217 -36.33 1.77 -21.73
N LYS A 218 -36.66 1.10 -22.84
CA LYS A 218 -35.71 0.29 -23.60
C LYS A 218 -34.71 1.20 -24.29
N ILE A 219 -33.44 1.07 -23.94
CA ILE A 219 -32.35 1.34 -24.88
C ILE A 219 -31.52 0.06 -24.98
N GLY A 220 -31.74 -0.64 -26.09
CA GLY A 220 -30.79 -1.60 -26.61
C GLY A 220 -29.68 -0.83 -27.32
N ALA A 221 -28.46 -1.04 -26.88
CA ALA A 221 -27.31 -1.08 -27.76
C ALA A 221 -26.65 -2.43 -27.48
N GLU A 222 -26.76 -3.34 -28.45
CA GLU A 222 -25.90 -4.50 -28.51
C GLU A 222 -24.45 -4.01 -28.44
N SER A 223 -23.74 -4.43 -27.41
CA SER A 223 -22.30 -4.66 -27.53
C SER A 223 -22.13 -6.13 -27.17
N ARG A 224 -21.93 -6.97 -28.18
CA ARG A 224 -21.28 -8.25 -28.00
C ARG A 224 -19.84 -7.93 -27.61
N ASP A 225 -19.63 -7.56 -26.35
CA ASP A 225 -18.31 -7.66 -25.78
C ASP A 225 -17.96 -9.13 -25.76
N ILE A 226 -16.86 -9.44 -26.43
CA ILE A 226 -16.15 -10.71 -26.32
C ILE A 226 -15.62 -10.75 -24.88
N VAL A 227 -16.52 -11.02 -23.93
CA VAL A 227 -16.17 -11.57 -22.63
C VAL A 227 -15.66 -12.95 -22.99
N LEU A 228 -14.33 -13.11 -23.01
CA LEU A 228 -13.65 -14.39 -23.10
C LEU A 228 -14.47 -15.38 -22.27
N ASP A 229 -15.05 -16.39 -22.91
CA ASP A 229 -16.05 -17.24 -22.28
C ASP A 229 -15.35 -18.01 -21.17
N SER A 230 -15.43 -17.47 -19.95
CA SER A 230 -14.62 -17.92 -18.80
C SER A 230 -14.82 -19.41 -18.51
N HIS A 231 -15.89 -20.03 -19.03
CA HIS A 231 -16.15 -21.47 -19.04
C HIS A 231 -15.03 -22.31 -19.68
N ASN A 232 -14.31 -21.80 -20.69
CA ASN A 232 -13.36 -22.58 -21.47
C ASN A 232 -11.97 -22.67 -20.85
N ILE A 233 -11.64 -21.82 -19.87
CA ILE A 233 -10.31 -21.84 -19.24
C ILE A 233 -10.29 -22.89 -18.13
N GLY A 234 -9.37 -23.85 -18.27
CA GLY A 234 -9.15 -24.95 -17.35
C GLY A 234 -7.68 -25.12 -16.97
N THR A 235 -7.38 -26.19 -16.23
CA THR A 235 -6.00 -26.50 -15.82
C THR A 235 -5.10 -26.91 -16.99
N ASP A 236 -5.67 -27.31 -18.12
CA ASP A 236 -4.91 -27.73 -19.30
C ASP A 236 -4.32 -26.55 -20.09
N ASP A 237 -4.82 -25.34 -19.84
CA ASP A 237 -4.29 -24.07 -20.35
C ASP A 237 -3.01 -23.60 -19.65
N LEU A 238 -2.75 -24.12 -18.46
CA LEU A 238 -1.58 -23.76 -17.68
C LEU A 238 -0.33 -24.41 -18.30
N LEU A 239 0.83 -23.76 -18.09
CA LEU A 239 2.11 -24.20 -18.61
C LEU A 239 2.39 -25.66 -18.25
N SER A 240 2.99 -26.36 -19.19
CA SER A 240 3.51 -27.72 -19.03
C SER A 240 4.97 -27.69 -18.55
N PRO A 241 5.47 -28.80 -17.96
CA PRO A 241 6.90 -28.92 -17.65
C PRO A 241 7.82 -28.74 -18.86
N GLY A 242 7.36 -29.09 -20.07
CA GLY A 242 8.12 -28.93 -21.31
C GLY A 242 8.30 -27.46 -21.69
N GLU A 243 7.28 -26.63 -21.52
CA GLU A 243 7.38 -25.18 -21.76
C GLU A 243 8.27 -24.52 -20.72
N VAL A 244 8.12 -24.88 -19.43
CA VAL A 244 8.97 -24.37 -18.34
C VAL A 244 10.44 -24.79 -18.51
N ALA A 245 10.71 -25.96 -19.09
CA ALA A 245 12.07 -26.42 -19.38
C ALA A 245 12.86 -25.45 -20.27
N SER A 246 12.19 -24.61 -21.05
CA SER A 246 12.85 -23.55 -21.82
C SER A 246 13.62 -22.56 -20.94
N LEU A 247 13.20 -22.32 -19.69
CA LEU A 247 13.90 -21.43 -18.76
C LEU A 247 15.25 -22.00 -18.31
N ARG A 248 15.34 -23.33 -18.22
CA ARG A 248 16.54 -24.09 -17.82
C ARG A 248 16.51 -25.48 -18.49
N PRO A 249 17.07 -25.62 -19.71
CA PRO A 249 16.99 -26.87 -20.47
C PRO A 249 17.90 -27.97 -19.91
N ASP A 250 18.84 -27.61 -19.04
CA ASP A 250 19.79 -28.52 -18.38
C ASP A 250 19.18 -29.34 -17.23
N VAL A 251 17.91 -29.09 -16.88
CA VAL A 251 17.23 -29.75 -15.77
C VAL A 251 15.82 -30.21 -16.17
N LYS A 252 15.35 -31.27 -15.52
CA LYS A 252 13.96 -31.70 -15.62
C LYS A 252 13.11 -30.93 -14.61
N TRP A 253 11.96 -30.44 -15.06
CA TRP A 253 10.96 -29.79 -14.23
C TRP A 253 9.82 -30.76 -13.91
N ALA A 254 9.29 -30.67 -12.69
CA ALA A 254 8.12 -31.41 -12.24
C ALA A 254 7.04 -30.43 -11.78
N VAL A 255 5.77 -30.79 -11.94
CA VAL A 255 4.65 -30.06 -11.34
C VAL A 255 4.58 -30.41 -9.86
N ASP A 256 4.66 -29.42 -8.99
CA ASP A 256 4.51 -29.60 -7.55
C ASP A 256 3.03 -29.66 -7.16
N GLY A 257 2.19 -28.90 -7.86
CA GLY A 257 0.74 -28.85 -7.64
C GLY A 257 0.05 -27.82 -8.52
N THR A 258 -1.27 -27.96 -8.66
CA THR A 258 -2.16 -26.96 -9.27
C THR A 258 -3.29 -26.67 -8.29
N ASP A 259 -3.52 -25.39 -8.01
CA ASP A 259 -4.55 -24.90 -7.10
C ASP A 259 -5.50 -23.98 -7.86
N THR A 260 -6.81 -24.19 -7.68
CA THR A 260 -7.88 -23.40 -8.29
C THR A 260 -8.78 -22.71 -7.26
N GLY A 261 -8.43 -22.80 -5.97
CA GLY A 261 -9.20 -22.23 -4.88
C GLY A 261 -8.93 -20.74 -4.70
N ALA A 262 -9.91 -19.90 -5.03
CA ALA A 262 -9.86 -18.45 -4.80
C ALA A 262 -9.77 -18.08 -3.30
N SER A 263 -10.19 -18.98 -2.40
CA SER A 263 -10.10 -18.78 -0.95
C SER A 263 -8.72 -19.05 -0.35
N ASN A 264 -7.77 -19.64 -1.10
CA ASN A 264 -6.42 -19.83 -0.60
C ASN A 264 -5.70 -18.47 -0.56
N THR A 265 -5.28 -18.02 0.61
CA THR A 265 -4.60 -16.73 0.78
C THR A 265 -3.09 -16.84 0.80
N THR A 266 -2.52 -18.06 0.77
CA THR A 266 -1.07 -18.29 0.86
C THR A 266 -0.38 -17.70 -0.37
N PRO A 267 0.62 -16.81 -0.27
CA PRO A 267 1.35 -16.34 -1.45
C PRO A 267 2.09 -17.48 -2.18
N TYR A 268 2.07 -17.49 -3.51
CA TYR A 268 2.77 -18.50 -4.32
C TYR A 268 4.22 -18.09 -4.67
N ALA A 269 4.59 -16.85 -4.41
CA ALA A 269 5.89 -16.27 -4.76
C ALA A 269 6.38 -15.30 -3.68
N THR A 270 7.66 -14.96 -3.76
CA THR A 270 8.26 -13.90 -2.93
C THR A 270 7.76 -12.52 -3.40
N CYS A 271 7.37 -11.64 -2.47
CA CYS A 271 6.96 -10.23 -2.63
C CYS A 271 5.45 -9.90 -2.61
N PRO A 272 4.55 -10.66 -3.24
CA PRO A 272 3.10 -10.41 -3.13
C PRO A 272 2.62 -10.37 -1.68
N THR A 273 1.87 -9.31 -1.33
CA THR A 273 1.25 -9.15 -0.01
C THR A 273 -0.08 -9.88 0.08
N THR A 274 -0.78 -10.01 -1.05
CA THR A 274 -1.92 -10.89 -1.27
C THR A 274 -1.55 -11.95 -2.30
N ARG A 275 -2.30 -13.05 -2.37
CA ARG A 275 -2.06 -14.10 -3.37
C ARG A 275 -2.40 -13.61 -4.79
N PHE A 276 -3.45 -12.82 -4.94
CA PHE A 276 -4.00 -12.38 -6.22
C PHE A 276 -3.99 -10.85 -6.34
N GLY A 277 -3.89 -10.38 -7.58
CA GLY A 277 -4.06 -8.97 -7.91
C GLY A 277 -5.53 -8.56 -7.92
N ASP A 278 -6.45 -9.44 -8.32
CA ASP A 278 -7.89 -9.22 -8.25
C ASP A 278 -8.41 -9.61 -6.85
N PRO A 279 -9.13 -8.73 -6.13
CA PRO A 279 -9.77 -9.09 -4.86
C PRO A 279 -10.98 -10.03 -5.06
N ASP A 280 -11.64 -10.02 -6.22
CA ASP A 280 -12.82 -10.86 -6.51
C ASP A 280 -12.75 -11.50 -7.92
N PRO A 281 -11.75 -12.38 -8.17
CA PRO A 281 -11.62 -13.08 -9.43
C PRO A 281 -12.72 -14.14 -9.58
N LEU A 282 -13.31 -14.24 -10.78
CA LEU A 282 -14.26 -15.30 -11.13
C LEU A 282 -13.63 -16.68 -11.09
N LYS A 283 -12.37 -16.78 -11.54
CA LYS A 283 -11.57 -18.00 -11.54
C LYS A 283 -10.11 -17.67 -11.28
N VAL A 284 -9.44 -18.57 -10.57
CA VAL A 284 -7.99 -18.49 -10.36
C VAL A 284 -7.34 -19.83 -10.64
N PHE A 285 -6.09 -19.77 -11.06
CA PHE A 285 -5.28 -20.95 -11.30
C PHE A 285 -3.85 -20.66 -10.87
N VAL A 286 -3.29 -21.49 -10.00
CA VAL A 286 -1.90 -21.39 -9.58
C VAL A 286 -1.21 -22.73 -9.77
N ARG A 287 -0.23 -22.81 -10.67
CA ARG A 287 0.60 -23.99 -10.89
C ARG A 287 2.04 -23.74 -10.48
N ALA A 288 2.57 -24.62 -9.64
CA ALA A 288 3.95 -24.56 -9.17
C ALA A 288 4.80 -25.68 -9.78
N PHE A 289 6.06 -25.38 -10.03
CA PHE A 289 7.06 -26.30 -10.57
C PHE A 289 8.36 -26.22 -9.79
N SER A 290 9.04 -27.34 -9.67
CA SER A 290 10.39 -27.42 -9.12
C SER A 290 11.32 -28.26 -9.98
N ASN A 291 12.62 -28.16 -9.70
CA ASN A 291 13.65 -28.99 -10.32
C ASN A 291 14.73 -29.43 -9.31
N SER A 292 15.55 -30.40 -9.72
CA SER A 292 16.63 -30.97 -8.90
C SER A 292 17.72 -29.97 -8.49
N ARG A 293 17.83 -28.83 -9.16
CA ARG A 293 18.76 -27.74 -8.85
C ARG A 293 18.12 -26.66 -7.98
N LYS A 294 17.00 -26.94 -7.29
CA LYS A 294 16.29 -26.00 -6.39
C LYS A 294 15.76 -24.75 -7.10
N GLY A 295 15.57 -24.80 -8.42
CA GLY A 295 14.81 -23.79 -9.16
C GLY A 295 13.31 -23.98 -8.94
N ARG A 296 12.57 -22.87 -8.92
CA ARG A 296 11.12 -22.85 -8.70
C ARG A 296 10.47 -21.97 -9.76
N VAL A 297 9.32 -22.40 -10.26
CA VAL A 297 8.46 -21.58 -11.10
C VAL A 297 7.04 -21.61 -10.54
N ALA A 298 6.37 -20.46 -10.54
CA ALA A 298 4.95 -20.35 -10.25
C ALA A 298 4.28 -19.60 -11.39
N GLN A 299 3.20 -20.16 -11.92
CA GLN A 299 2.29 -19.46 -12.81
C GLN A 299 0.99 -19.22 -12.04
N SER A 300 0.48 -17.99 -12.09
CA SER A 300 -0.83 -17.60 -11.61
C SER A 300 -1.62 -17.02 -12.76
N ILE A 301 -2.88 -17.41 -12.94
CA ILE A 301 -3.84 -16.80 -13.86
C ILE A 301 -5.08 -16.41 -13.06
N GLU A 302 -5.55 -15.19 -13.29
CA GLU A 302 -6.72 -14.60 -12.66
C GLU A 302 -7.68 -14.17 -13.77
N VAL A 303 -8.93 -14.63 -13.68
CA VAL A 303 -10.02 -14.24 -14.58
C VAL A 303 -10.90 -13.24 -13.84
N SER A 304 -10.79 -11.97 -14.19
CA SER A 304 -11.56 -10.89 -13.59
C SER A 304 -12.97 -10.80 -14.16
N ARG A 305 -13.87 -10.13 -13.44
CA ARG A 305 -15.24 -9.86 -13.90
C ARG A 305 -15.32 -8.95 -15.13
N SER A 306 -14.29 -8.13 -15.33
CA SER A 306 -14.21 -7.18 -16.43
C SER A 306 -12.76 -6.93 -16.83
N GLN A 307 -12.55 -6.34 -18.01
CA GLN A 307 -11.23 -5.87 -18.43
C GLN A 307 -10.68 -4.82 -17.46
N GLN A 308 -11.51 -3.90 -16.98
CA GLN A 308 -11.09 -2.86 -16.02
C GLN A 308 -10.59 -3.46 -14.70
N ALA A 309 -11.28 -4.49 -14.18
CA ALA A 309 -10.84 -5.20 -12.98
C ALA A 309 -9.50 -5.92 -13.21
N SER A 310 -9.30 -6.51 -14.39
CA SER A 310 -8.04 -7.12 -14.80
C SER A 310 -6.90 -6.10 -14.93
N GLU A 311 -7.14 -4.92 -15.49
CA GLU A 311 -6.15 -3.83 -15.56
C GLU A 311 -5.76 -3.34 -14.15
N ALA A 312 -6.72 -3.22 -13.25
CA ALA A 312 -6.45 -2.89 -11.84
C ALA A 312 -5.65 -4.00 -11.14
N ALA A 313 -5.99 -5.27 -11.39
CA ALA A 313 -5.26 -6.43 -10.88
C ALA A 313 -3.80 -6.46 -11.38
N PHE A 314 -3.59 -6.21 -12.67
CA PHE A 314 -2.27 -6.06 -13.27
C PHE A 314 -1.45 -4.95 -12.58
N GLY A 315 -2.05 -3.77 -12.38
CA GLY A 315 -1.41 -2.66 -11.66
C GLY A 315 -1.01 -3.01 -10.22
N ARG A 316 -1.86 -3.74 -9.50
CA ARG A 316 -1.58 -4.24 -8.14
C ARG A 316 -0.44 -5.27 -8.13
N LEU A 317 -0.46 -6.25 -9.04
CA LEU A 317 0.62 -7.22 -9.19
C LEU A 317 1.95 -6.54 -9.51
N VAL A 318 1.98 -5.60 -10.46
CA VAL A 318 3.18 -4.80 -10.77
C VAL A 318 3.69 -4.12 -9.51
N SER A 319 2.79 -3.53 -8.72
CA SER A 319 3.15 -2.81 -7.50
C SER A 319 3.75 -3.71 -6.41
N PHE A 320 3.26 -4.94 -6.24
CA PHE A 320 3.84 -5.88 -5.27
C PHE A 320 5.32 -6.16 -5.51
N TYR A 321 5.71 -6.35 -6.77
CA TYR A 321 7.11 -6.65 -7.11
C TYR A 321 7.95 -5.37 -7.22
N ALA A 322 7.40 -4.30 -7.77
CA ALA A 322 8.10 -3.03 -7.89
C ALA A 322 8.23 -2.26 -6.56
N GLY A 323 7.45 -2.64 -5.55
CA GLY A 323 7.53 -2.14 -4.17
C GLY A 323 8.00 -3.19 -3.16
N CYS A 324 8.60 -4.30 -3.61
CA CYS A 324 8.90 -5.45 -2.75
C CYS A 324 9.75 -5.07 -1.53
N GLN A 325 9.17 -5.23 -0.33
CA GLN A 325 9.84 -4.98 0.96
C GLN A 325 10.43 -6.25 1.58
N HIS A 326 10.59 -7.31 0.80
CA HIS A 326 11.20 -8.53 1.29
C HIS A 326 12.67 -8.27 1.67
N PRO A 327 13.13 -8.65 2.88
CA PRO A 327 14.51 -8.48 3.31
C PRO A 327 15.56 -8.90 2.29
N ARG A 328 16.56 -8.03 2.12
CA ARG A 328 17.72 -8.22 1.24
C ARG A 328 17.34 -8.52 -0.21
N THR A 329 16.23 -7.97 -0.70
CA THR A 329 15.77 -8.07 -2.09
C THR A 329 15.87 -6.72 -2.79
N ARG A 330 16.41 -6.71 -4.01
CA ARG A 330 16.58 -5.50 -4.82
C ARG A 330 15.97 -5.68 -6.21
N LEU A 331 15.26 -4.68 -6.72
CA LEU A 331 14.82 -4.59 -8.11
C LEU A 331 16.02 -4.19 -8.98
N VAL A 332 16.42 -5.09 -9.88
CA VAL A 332 17.60 -4.93 -10.74
C VAL A 332 17.20 -4.27 -12.04
N ASP A 333 16.24 -4.85 -12.77
CA ASP A 333 15.84 -4.37 -14.10
C ASP A 333 14.33 -4.46 -14.30
N ALA A 334 13.83 -3.64 -15.22
CA ALA A 334 12.46 -3.71 -15.75
C ALA A 334 12.50 -3.74 -17.28
N TYR A 335 11.57 -4.46 -17.88
CA TYR A 335 11.40 -4.58 -19.32
C TYR A 335 9.92 -4.50 -19.69
N ARG A 336 9.64 -3.96 -20.87
CA ARG A 336 8.34 -4.05 -21.51
C ARG A 336 8.43 -5.11 -22.61
N VAL A 337 7.38 -5.90 -22.73
CA VAL A 337 7.22 -6.81 -23.87
C VAL A 337 6.12 -6.23 -24.74
N GLU A 338 6.54 -5.60 -25.84
CA GLU A 338 5.64 -4.96 -26.80
C GLU A 338 5.02 -6.01 -27.72
N ARG A 339 3.70 -5.92 -27.89
CA ARG A 339 2.90 -6.81 -28.75
C ARG A 339 1.81 -6.00 -29.44
N PRO A 340 1.11 -6.56 -30.45
CA PRO A 340 -0.03 -5.90 -31.07
C PRO A 340 -1.19 -5.62 -30.09
N PHE A 341 -1.30 -6.35 -28.99
CA PHE A 341 -2.32 -6.19 -27.95
C PHE A 341 -1.84 -6.72 -26.58
N GLY A 342 -2.44 -6.21 -25.51
CA GLY A 342 -2.15 -6.56 -24.11
C GLY A 342 -0.85 -5.96 -23.57
N ASP A 343 -0.79 -5.79 -22.25
CA ASP A 343 0.34 -5.16 -21.56
C ASP A 343 1.17 -6.18 -20.78
N PHE A 344 2.47 -6.24 -21.10
CA PHE A 344 3.39 -7.22 -20.54
C PHE A 344 4.61 -6.50 -19.96
N GLN A 345 4.93 -6.85 -18.72
CA GLN A 345 6.06 -6.31 -18.00
C GLN A 345 6.88 -7.43 -17.38
N ILE A 346 8.21 -7.31 -17.47
CA ILE A 346 9.13 -8.22 -16.81
C ILE A 346 9.95 -7.44 -15.78
N LEU A 347 9.93 -7.88 -14.54
CA LEU A 347 10.72 -7.35 -13.44
C LEU A 347 11.75 -8.39 -12.99
N ARG A 348 12.99 -7.97 -12.80
CA ARG A 348 14.06 -8.85 -12.29
C ARG A 348 14.53 -8.38 -10.94
N LEU A 349 14.46 -9.24 -9.95
CA LEU A 349 14.90 -8.99 -8.59
C LEU A 349 16.05 -9.91 -8.19
N GLN A 350 16.92 -9.43 -7.31
CA GLN A 350 17.96 -10.22 -6.68
C GLN A 350 17.70 -10.27 -5.18
N SER A 351 17.53 -11.48 -4.63
CA SER A 351 17.58 -11.74 -3.20
C SER A 351 19.00 -12.15 -2.80
N TYR A 352 19.58 -11.43 -1.85
CA TYR A 352 20.93 -11.66 -1.31
C TYR A 352 20.90 -12.37 0.05
N ARG A 353 19.80 -13.06 0.36
CA ARG A 353 19.73 -13.96 1.51
C ARG A 353 20.57 -15.21 1.27
N SER A 354 20.74 -16.04 2.29
CA SER A 354 21.30 -17.37 2.12
C SER A 354 20.17 -18.41 2.08
N PRO A 355 20.03 -19.20 1.00
CA PRO A 355 20.77 -19.10 -0.26
C PRO A 355 20.31 -17.91 -1.12
N ALA A 356 21.23 -17.34 -1.91
CA ALA A 356 20.91 -16.24 -2.81
C ALA A 356 19.97 -16.74 -3.92
N ARG A 357 19.07 -15.87 -4.39
CA ARG A 357 18.13 -16.18 -5.47
C ARG A 357 17.97 -15.03 -6.44
N PHE A 358 17.98 -15.36 -7.72
CA PHE A 358 17.59 -14.45 -8.79
C PHE A 358 16.14 -14.74 -9.18
N ILE A 359 15.30 -13.71 -9.11
CA ILE A 359 13.84 -13.80 -9.27
C ILE A 359 13.49 -13.04 -10.55
N THR A 360 12.83 -13.69 -11.50
CA THR A 360 12.33 -13.08 -12.73
C THR A 360 10.82 -13.20 -12.73
N VAL A 361 10.14 -12.07 -12.80
CA VAL A 361 8.68 -11.98 -12.73
C VAL A 361 8.18 -11.42 -14.04
N GLY A 362 7.28 -12.14 -14.68
CA GLY A 362 6.53 -11.70 -15.86
C GLY A 362 5.10 -11.46 -15.44
N LEU A 363 4.59 -10.29 -15.77
CA LEU A 363 3.22 -9.89 -15.54
C LEU A 363 2.63 -9.57 -16.88
N ALA A 364 1.41 -10.02 -17.10
CA ALA A 364 0.76 -9.85 -18.36
C ALA A 364 -0.75 -9.72 -18.19
N GLN A 365 -1.35 -8.82 -18.96
CA GLN A 365 -2.77 -8.56 -18.96
C GLN A 365 -3.31 -8.58 -20.39
N SER A 366 -4.49 -9.17 -20.57
CA SER A 366 -5.20 -9.23 -21.84
C SER A 366 -6.70 -9.40 -21.61
N GLY A 367 -7.50 -8.38 -21.94
CA GLY A 367 -8.94 -8.38 -21.66
C GLY A 367 -9.21 -8.59 -20.16
N ALA A 368 -10.09 -9.53 -19.83
CA ALA A 368 -10.40 -9.88 -18.44
C ALA A 368 -9.37 -10.81 -17.76
N LEU A 369 -8.25 -11.12 -18.41
CA LEU A 369 -7.24 -12.03 -17.89
C LEU A 369 -5.98 -11.30 -17.42
N THR A 370 -5.49 -11.70 -16.26
CA THR A 370 -4.17 -11.33 -15.75
C THR A 370 -3.36 -12.58 -15.43
N SER A 371 -2.09 -12.61 -15.82
CA SER A 371 -1.17 -13.72 -15.58
C SER A 371 0.11 -13.22 -14.91
N ALA A 372 0.57 -13.94 -13.90
CA ALA A 372 1.87 -13.76 -13.27
C ALA A 372 2.70 -15.04 -13.43
N LEU A 373 3.88 -14.92 -14.04
CA LEU A 373 4.89 -15.97 -14.12
C LEU A 373 6.08 -15.57 -13.26
N VAL A 374 6.43 -16.38 -12.28
CA VAL A 374 7.57 -16.14 -11.39
C VAL A 374 8.56 -17.27 -11.54
N HIS A 375 9.81 -16.96 -11.87
CA HIS A 375 10.93 -17.90 -11.92
C HIS A 375 11.98 -17.50 -10.88
N GLU A 376 12.16 -18.36 -9.87
CA GLU A 376 13.21 -18.22 -8.86
C GLU A 376 14.33 -19.24 -9.13
N SER A 377 15.52 -18.73 -9.41
CA SER A 377 16.72 -19.56 -9.63
C SER A 377 17.77 -19.32 -8.54
N PRO A 378 18.50 -20.36 -8.08
CA PRO A 378 19.57 -20.15 -7.10
C PRO A 378 20.73 -19.31 -7.63
N GLY A 379 21.32 -18.52 -6.74
CA GLY A 379 22.49 -17.69 -7.02
C GLY A 379 22.13 -16.29 -7.53
N THR A 380 23.06 -15.73 -8.31
CA THR A 380 22.97 -14.36 -8.87
C THR A 380 22.94 -14.34 -10.39
N LYS A 381 22.93 -15.51 -11.03
CA LYS A 381 22.90 -15.62 -12.49
C LYS A 381 21.55 -15.12 -13.00
N ARG A 382 21.59 -14.12 -13.88
CA ARG A 382 20.38 -13.55 -14.48
C ARG A 382 19.72 -14.55 -15.43
N THR A 383 18.39 -14.67 -15.34
CA THR A 383 17.59 -15.33 -16.38
C THR A 383 17.65 -14.53 -17.68
N ASP A 384 17.79 -15.22 -18.82
CA ASP A 384 17.69 -14.58 -20.13
C ASP A 384 16.28 -14.00 -20.33
N VAL A 385 16.22 -12.70 -20.62
CA VAL A 385 14.94 -11.97 -20.66
C VAL A 385 14.09 -12.34 -21.88
N ARG A 386 14.71 -12.67 -23.03
CA ARG A 386 13.96 -13.05 -24.24
C ARG A 386 13.40 -14.45 -24.10
N GLN A 387 14.19 -15.37 -23.55
CA GLN A 387 13.76 -16.72 -23.21
C GLN A 387 12.60 -16.68 -22.21
N PHE A 388 12.70 -15.84 -21.17
CA PHE A 388 11.64 -15.68 -20.19
C PHE A 388 10.37 -15.04 -20.80
N ALA A 389 10.52 -14.01 -21.65
CA ALA A 389 9.41 -13.39 -22.36
C ALA A 389 8.67 -14.39 -23.27
N ARG A 390 9.40 -15.33 -23.88
CA ARG A 390 8.80 -16.41 -24.68
C ARG A 390 7.87 -17.27 -23.81
N VAL A 391 8.36 -17.77 -22.67
CA VAL A 391 7.55 -18.60 -21.76
C VAL A 391 6.38 -17.80 -21.17
N LEU A 392 6.57 -16.51 -20.88
CA LEU A 392 5.48 -15.63 -20.48
C LEU A 392 4.41 -15.50 -21.58
N ASN A 393 4.82 -15.38 -22.85
CA ASN A 393 3.87 -15.35 -23.97
C ASN A 393 3.12 -16.68 -24.11
N GLU A 394 3.82 -17.82 -24.05
CA GLU A 394 3.19 -19.16 -24.06
C GLU A 394 2.15 -19.32 -22.94
N SER A 395 2.42 -18.72 -21.76
CA SER A 395 1.53 -18.78 -20.59
C SER A 395 0.15 -18.16 -20.81
N ILE A 396 -0.01 -17.32 -21.83
CA ILE A 396 -1.27 -16.67 -22.21
C ILE A 396 -1.77 -17.13 -23.58
N SER A 397 -0.87 -17.57 -24.47
CA SER A 397 -1.25 -17.97 -25.83
C SER A 397 -2.28 -19.10 -25.87
N ARG A 398 -2.18 -20.10 -24.98
CA ARG A 398 -3.18 -21.19 -24.87
C ARG A 398 -4.55 -20.66 -24.45
N VAL A 399 -4.57 -19.91 -23.35
CA VAL A 399 -5.77 -19.27 -22.82
C VAL A 399 -6.45 -18.39 -23.87
N CYS A 400 -5.65 -17.62 -24.61
CA CYS A 400 -6.12 -16.77 -25.70
C CYS A 400 -6.74 -17.60 -26.84
N ALA A 401 -6.10 -18.72 -27.23
CA ALA A 401 -6.55 -19.57 -28.33
C ALA A 401 -7.86 -20.29 -27.98
N ASP A 402 -7.93 -20.84 -26.77
CA ASP A 402 -9.11 -21.57 -26.27
C ASP A 402 -10.29 -20.63 -25.98
N SER A 403 -10.02 -19.34 -25.81
CA SER A 403 -11.03 -18.28 -25.73
C SER A 403 -11.41 -17.69 -27.09
N GLY A 404 -10.89 -18.21 -28.21
CA GLY A 404 -11.21 -17.77 -29.57
C GLY A 404 -10.59 -16.44 -30.01
N GLY A 405 -9.54 -15.97 -29.33
CA GLY A 405 -8.85 -14.72 -29.65
C GLY A 405 -7.81 -14.84 -30.78
N ASP A 406 -7.43 -13.71 -31.38
CA ASP A 406 -6.35 -13.64 -32.39
C ASP A 406 -4.97 -13.57 -31.70
N CYS A 407 -4.41 -14.73 -31.36
CA CYS A 407 -3.19 -14.81 -30.55
C CYS A 407 -1.92 -14.62 -31.39
N SER A 408 -1.16 -13.56 -31.11
CA SER A 408 0.13 -13.33 -31.75
C SER A 408 1.28 -13.93 -30.96
N THR A 409 2.22 -14.55 -31.67
CA THR A 409 3.52 -14.99 -31.14
C THR A 409 4.61 -13.93 -31.35
N ARG A 410 4.30 -12.81 -32.02
CA ARG A 410 5.25 -11.73 -32.28
C ARG A 410 5.32 -10.81 -31.08
N PHE A 411 6.53 -10.64 -30.55
CA PHE A 411 6.80 -9.70 -29.48
C PHE A 411 8.18 -9.08 -29.60
N THR A 412 8.33 -7.87 -29.07
CA THR A 412 9.62 -7.18 -28.92
C THR A 412 9.88 -6.94 -27.45
N VAL A 413 11.08 -7.29 -26.97
CA VAL A 413 11.48 -7.01 -25.59
C VAL A 413 12.36 -5.77 -25.57
N SER A 414 11.92 -4.73 -24.89
CA SER A 414 12.63 -3.46 -24.72
C SER A 414 12.87 -3.18 -23.24
N ARG A 415 13.99 -2.52 -22.91
CA ARG A 415 14.26 -2.11 -21.52
C ARG A 415 13.28 -1.00 -21.14
N ALA A 416 12.69 -1.10 -19.96
CA ALA A 416 11.74 -0.12 -19.44
C ALA A 416 12.28 0.56 -18.18
N LEU A 417 11.68 1.68 -17.82
CA LEU A 417 11.87 2.28 -16.50
C LEU A 417 11.26 1.39 -15.42
N PRO A 418 11.84 1.35 -14.21
CA PRO A 418 11.23 0.66 -13.07
C PRO A 418 9.84 1.26 -12.78
N PRO A 419 8.80 0.45 -12.55
CA PRO A 419 7.43 0.94 -12.37
C PRO A 419 7.28 1.99 -11.28
N ALA A 420 6.39 2.96 -11.48
CA ALA A 420 6.04 4.02 -10.53
C ALA A 420 5.18 3.53 -9.34
N ALA A 421 5.54 2.40 -8.73
CA ALA A 421 4.76 1.73 -7.69
C ALA A 421 4.92 2.33 -6.28
N ALA A 422 5.88 3.24 -6.08
CA ALA A 422 6.07 3.91 -4.80
C ALA A 422 5.22 5.17 -4.72
N GLN A 423 4.73 5.52 -3.53
CA GLN A 423 3.98 6.76 -3.24
C GLN A 423 4.67 8.03 -3.79
N PHE A 424 6.01 8.05 -3.77
CA PHE A 424 6.83 9.13 -4.32
C PHE A 424 7.75 8.57 -5.41
N PRO A 425 7.23 8.34 -6.63
CA PRO A 425 7.92 7.58 -7.67
C PRO A 425 9.16 8.29 -8.25
N GLN A 426 9.31 9.59 -8.00
CA GLN A 426 10.49 10.38 -8.32
C GLN A 426 11.70 10.10 -7.41
N PHE A 427 11.45 9.51 -6.24
CA PHE A 427 12.50 9.09 -5.30
C PHE A 427 12.85 7.61 -5.47
N LEU A 428 13.99 7.21 -4.92
CA LEU A 428 14.33 5.82 -4.71
C LEU A 428 13.27 5.14 -3.83
N GLY A 429 12.95 3.89 -4.16
CA GLY A 429 12.23 2.99 -3.27
C GLY A 429 13.18 2.17 -2.39
N VAL A 430 12.65 1.57 -1.33
CA VAL A 430 13.40 0.60 -0.49
C VAL A 430 13.98 -0.54 -1.35
N VAL A 431 13.22 -1.00 -2.34
CA VAL A 431 13.61 -2.07 -3.27
C VAL A 431 14.75 -1.66 -4.22
N ASP A 432 15.05 -0.36 -4.34
CA ASP A 432 16.11 0.14 -5.21
C ASP A 432 17.50 0.08 -4.53
N LEU A 433 17.51 0.00 -3.20
CA LEU A 433 18.71 0.05 -2.38
C LEU A 433 19.38 -1.33 -2.26
N PRO A 434 20.72 -1.40 -2.32
CA PRO A 434 21.46 -2.64 -2.11
C PRO A 434 21.35 -3.09 -0.64
N PRO A 435 21.46 -4.40 -0.36
CA PRO A 435 21.56 -4.87 1.01
C PRO A 435 22.86 -4.38 1.64
N VAL A 436 22.80 -4.02 2.92
CA VAL A 436 24.00 -3.71 3.70
C VAL A 436 24.65 -5.03 4.12
N LYS A 437 25.98 -5.11 4.01
CA LYS A 437 26.73 -6.32 4.35
C LYS A 437 26.44 -6.72 5.79
N THR A 438 26.15 -8.01 6.03
CA THR A 438 25.81 -8.60 7.35
C THR A 438 24.53 -8.11 8.03
N ILE A 439 23.74 -7.23 7.40
CA ILE A 439 22.47 -6.74 7.96
C ILE A 439 21.29 -7.42 7.28
N ASP A 440 20.42 -8.03 8.09
CA ASP A 440 19.21 -8.72 7.61
C ASP A 440 17.97 -7.82 7.63
N SER A 441 17.99 -6.72 8.38
CA SER A 441 16.90 -5.73 8.43
C SER A 441 16.74 -4.97 7.11
N VAL A 442 15.53 -4.49 6.85
CA VAL A 442 15.13 -3.82 5.60
C VAL A 442 15.39 -2.32 5.70
N TRP A 443 15.71 -1.68 4.58
CA TRP A 443 15.66 -0.23 4.50
C TRP A 443 14.24 0.27 4.79
N SER A 444 14.15 1.40 5.49
CA SER A 444 12.96 2.21 5.65
C SER A 444 13.22 3.58 5.05
N ALA A 445 12.17 4.24 4.57
CA ALA A 445 12.25 5.55 3.93
C ALA A 445 11.28 6.52 4.63
N SER A 446 11.77 7.72 4.95
CA SER A 446 10.94 8.80 5.50
C SER A 446 9.90 9.28 4.48
N ALA A 447 8.89 10.04 4.94
CA ALA A 447 8.17 10.94 4.04
C ALA A 447 9.14 11.99 3.45
N PRO A 448 8.88 12.53 2.25
CA PRO A 448 9.65 13.65 1.72
C PRO A 448 9.50 14.89 2.62
N ILE A 449 10.62 15.52 2.92
CA ILE A 449 10.70 16.78 3.66
C ILE A 449 11.08 17.92 2.71
N PRO A 450 10.47 19.12 2.83
CA PRO A 450 10.88 20.29 2.04
C PRO A 450 12.34 20.65 2.27
N THR A 451 13.01 21.15 1.23
CA THR A 451 14.44 21.56 1.29
C THR A 451 14.62 23.05 1.65
N ALA A 452 13.58 23.69 2.20
CA ALA A 452 13.51 25.15 2.36
C ALA A 452 14.56 25.73 3.33
N ASP A 453 14.90 25.01 4.41
CA ASP A 453 15.83 25.49 5.42
C ASP A 453 17.27 25.02 5.17
N GLN A 454 17.44 23.72 4.86
CA GLN A 454 18.73 23.11 4.54
C GLN A 454 18.53 21.90 3.62
N ASN A 455 19.50 21.66 2.75
CA ASN A 455 19.59 20.42 1.97
C ASN A 455 20.32 19.33 2.78
N PRO A 456 19.64 18.29 3.28
CA PRO A 456 20.26 17.21 4.04
C PRO A 456 21.18 16.31 3.19
N THR A 457 21.22 16.54 1.88
CA THR A 457 22.10 15.83 0.94
C THR A 457 23.30 16.70 0.52
N ALA A 458 23.36 17.95 0.96
CA ALA A 458 24.51 18.82 0.71
C ALA A 458 25.73 18.37 1.52
N THR A 459 26.91 18.61 0.98
CA THR A 459 28.20 18.35 1.62
C THR A 459 29.03 19.62 1.64
N LEU A 460 30.13 19.61 2.40
CA LEU A 460 31.06 20.74 2.47
C LEU A 460 31.69 21.07 1.11
N CYS A 461 31.78 20.11 0.20
CA CYS A 461 32.38 20.31 -1.12
C CYS A 461 31.42 20.89 -2.16
N ASP A 462 30.13 20.54 -2.12
CA ASP A 462 29.17 20.99 -3.13
C ASP A 462 28.29 22.14 -2.66
N ASP A 463 28.04 22.29 -1.36
CA ASP A 463 27.16 23.31 -0.76
C ASP A 463 25.85 23.52 -1.55
N ALA A 464 25.25 22.43 -2.06
CA ALA A 464 24.06 22.52 -2.90
C ALA A 464 22.84 22.83 -2.05
N THR A 465 22.26 24.02 -2.17
CA THR A 465 21.11 24.40 -1.34
C THR A 465 19.76 23.96 -1.90
N PHE A 466 19.63 23.79 -3.22
CA PHE A 466 18.33 23.63 -3.91
C PHE A 466 17.29 24.70 -3.49
N THR A 467 17.74 25.94 -3.33
CA THR A 467 16.91 27.11 -3.07
C THR A 467 17.12 28.18 -4.14
N GLY A 468 16.26 29.21 -4.14
CA GLY A 468 16.37 30.36 -5.03
C GLY A 468 15.42 30.34 -6.23
N LYS A 469 15.44 31.42 -7.02
CA LYS A 469 14.43 31.72 -8.06
C LYS A 469 14.34 30.69 -9.20
N THR A 470 15.36 29.86 -9.38
CA THR A 470 15.40 28.84 -10.44
C THR A 470 14.91 27.48 -9.97
N VAL A 471 14.62 27.31 -8.67
CA VAL A 471 14.08 26.08 -8.11
C VAL A 471 12.57 26.23 -7.96
N VAL A 472 11.82 25.35 -8.62
CA VAL A 472 10.35 25.31 -8.56
C VAL A 472 9.91 24.53 -7.34
N SER A 473 10.52 23.36 -7.13
CA SER A 473 10.27 22.52 -5.96
C SER A 473 11.53 21.72 -5.62
N ALA A 474 11.75 21.45 -4.34
CA ALA A 474 12.81 20.60 -3.86
C ALA A 474 12.41 19.90 -2.57
N GLN A 475 12.52 18.58 -2.57
CA GLN A 475 12.20 17.72 -1.43
C GLN A 475 13.32 16.71 -1.21
N SER A 476 13.50 16.31 0.04
CA SER A 476 14.51 15.36 0.44
C SER A 476 13.88 14.15 1.13
N ARG A 477 14.47 12.97 0.98
CA ARG A 477 14.11 11.76 1.72
C ARG A 477 15.33 11.16 2.39
N VAL A 478 15.08 10.56 3.55
CA VAL A 478 16.08 9.83 4.33
C VAL A 478 15.74 8.35 4.29
N PHE A 479 16.75 7.53 4.00
CA PHE A 479 16.66 6.08 4.01
C PHE A 479 17.59 5.53 5.08
N ALA A 480 17.06 4.73 6.01
CA ALA A 480 17.80 4.18 7.14
C ALA A 480 17.37 2.75 7.43
N ILE A 481 18.04 2.08 8.37
CA ILE A 481 17.67 0.74 8.83
C ILE A 481 17.49 0.80 10.36
N PRO A 482 16.34 1.27 10.87
CA PRO A 482 16.14 1.56 12.28
C PRO A 482 16.32 0.34 13.21
N GLU A 483 16.01 -0.86 12.72
CA GLU A 483 16.10 -2.09 13.51
C GLU A 483 17.55 -2.59 13.68
N ALA A 484 18.48 -2.09 12.85
CA ALA A 484 19.87 -2.53 12.84
C ALA A 484 20.73 -1.71 13.81
N ARG A 485 20.65 -2.04 15.10
CA ARG A 485 21.38 -1.35 16.19
C ARG A 485 22.91 -1.38 16.08
N VAL A 486 23.47 -2.24 15.24
CA VAL A 486 24.92 -2.35 15.00
C VAL A 486 25.45 -1.33 14.00
N LEU A 487 24.57 -0.58 13.34
CA LEU A 487 24.94 0.48 12.42
C LEU A 487 25.32 1.75 13.19
N PRO A 488 26.27 2.55 12.67
CA PRO A 488 26.59 3.84 13.25
C PRO A 488 25.36 4.76 13.29
N ALA A 489 25.32 5.68 14.26
CA ALA A 489 24.20 6.62 14.42
C ALA A 489 23.96 7.49 13.16
N GLN A 490 25.04 7.79 12.43
CA GLN A 490 25.01 8.54 11.17
C GLN A 490 24.64 7.69 9.94
N PHE A 491 24.27 6.42 10.08
CA PHE A 491 23.93 5.57 8.95
C PHE A 491 22.57 5.96 8.36
N ALA A 492 22.58 6.75 7.29
CA ALA A 492 21.41 7.03 6.48
C ALA A 492 21.80 7.46 5.07
N LEU A 493 21.14 6.94 4.04
CA LEU A 493 21.25 7.50 2.70
C LEU A 493 20.26 8.67 2.58
N THR A 494 20.70 9.82 2.10
CA THR A 494 19.82 10.95 1.81
C THR A 494 19.72 11.16 0.30
N GLN A 495 18.52 11.49 -0.16
CA GLN A 495 18.26 11.85 -1.55
C GLN A 495 17.47 13.16 -1.58
N THR A 496 17.97 14.13 -2.33
CA THR A 496 17.22 15.33 -2.69
C THR A 496 16.77 15.21 -4.14
N ALA A 497 15.50 15.51 -4.42
CA ALA A 497 14.96 15.61 -5.77
C ALA A 497 14.37 17.01 -5.95
N ALA A 498 14.68 17.65 -7.09
CA ALA A 498 14.25 19.00 -7.38
C ALA A 498 13.81 19.18 -8.82
N THR A 499 12.80 20.03 -9.01
CA THR A 499 12.38 20.53 -10.31
C THR A 499 12.87 21.97 -10.47
N MET A 500 13.59 22.22 -11.57
CA MET A 500 14.12 23.53 -11.92
C MET A 500 13.21 24.22 -12.92
N SER A 501 13.27 25.54 -12.99
CA SER A 501 12.44 26.34 -13.90
C SER A 501 12.67 26.05 -15.39
N SER A 502 13.80 25.44 -15.75
CA SER A 502 14.08 25.00 -17.12
C SER A 502 15.19 23.94 -17.17
N PRO A 503 15.30 23.18 -18.27
CA PRO A 503 16.44 22.29 -18.51
C PRO A 503 17.80 23.01 -18.50
N LYS A 504 17.83 24.28 -18.91
CA LYS A 504 19.04 25.11 -18.88
C LYS A 504 19.44 25.46 -17.44
N ALA A 505 18.48 25.84 -16.60
CA ALA A 505 18.71 26.09 -15.18
C ALA A 505 19.20 24.82 -14.47
N ALA A 506 18.59 23.66 -14.76
CA ALA A 506 19.04 22.38 -14.23
C ALA A 506 20.46 22.02 -14.67
N LYS A 507 20.80 22.25 -15.94
CA LYS A 507 22.16 22.00 -16.43
C LYS A 507 23.17 22.89 -15.72
N LYS A 508 22.89 24.18 -15.59
CA LYS A 508 23.77 25.13 -14.90
C LYS A 508 24.01 24.70 -13.44
N PHE A 509 22.95 24.36 -12.71
CA PHE A 509 23.07 23.90 -11.32
C PHE A 509 23.92 22.62 -11.23
N TYR A 510 23.68 21.65 -12.12
CA TYR A 510 24.50 20.43 -12.20
C TYR A 510 25.98 20.73 -12.45
N ASP A 511 26.28 21.56 -13.45
CA ASP A 511 27.67 21.92 -13.80
C ASP A 511 28.35 22.66 -12.62
N ASP A 512 27.61 23.53 -11.93
CA ASP A 512 28.10 24.27 -10.76
C ASP A 512 28.44 23.34 -9.58
N VAL A 513 27.60 22.32 -9.32
CA VAL A 513 27.90 21.28 -8.30
C VAL A 513 29.12 20.47 -8.68
N VAL A 514 29.19 19.98 -9.93
CA VAL A 514 30.33 19.20 -10.42
C VAL A 514 31.63 19.96 -10.24
N ARG A 515 31.66 21.22 -10.68
CA ARG A 515 32.84 22.09 -10.56
C ARG A 515 33.25 22.29 -9.11
N ARG A 516 32.30 22.60 -8.21
CA ARG A 516 32.62 22.82 -6.78
C ARG A 516 33.20 21.57 -6.11
N VAL A 517 32.70 20.38 -6.45
CA VAL A 517 33.26 19.12 -5.95
C VAL A 517 34.67 18.88 -6.49
N GLU A 518 34.89 19.12 -7.78
CA GLU A 518 36.22 18.98 -8.40
C GLU A 518 37.24 19.97 -7.84
N ASP A 519 36.84 21.21 -7.57
CA ASP A 519 37.67 22.28 -6.99
C ASP A 519 37.85 22.11 -5.45
N CYS A 520 37.14 21.17 -4.81
CA CYS A 520 37.11 21.03 -3.35
C CYS A 520 38.50 20.75 -2.72
N PRO A 521 39.35 19.86 -3.28
CA PRO A 521 40.70 19.63 -2.76
C PRO A 521 41.63 20.84 -2.83
N ASP A 522 41.38 21.76 -3.78
CA ASP A 522 42.15 23.00 -3.94
C ASP A 522 41.69 24.11 -3.00
N SER A 523 40.58 23.88 -2.28
CA SER A 523 40.06 24.80 -1.28
C SER A 523 40.83 24.69 0.05
N LYS A 524 40.54 25.57 1.02
CA LYS A 524 41.11 25.47 2.38
C LYS A 524 40.52 24.33 3.22
N LEU A 525 39.70 23.46 2.62
CA LEU A 525 39.12 22.31 3.29
C LEU A 525 40.10 21.12 3.24
N PRO A 526 40.22 20.34 4.32
CA PRO A 526 41.01 19.12 4.32
C PRO A 526 40.24 17.99 3.61
N ALA A 527 40.01 18.14 2.31
CA ALA A 527 39.18 17.25 1.51
C ALA A 527 39.99 16.63 0.35
N ALA A 528 39.71 15.37 0.03
CA ALA A 528 40.28 14.66 -1.11
C ALA A 528 39.17 13.96 -1.91
N VAL A 529 39.29 13.98 -3.24
CA VAL A 529 38.39 13.23 -4.14
C VAL A 529 39.15 12.01 -4.67
N ASP A 530 38.75 10.84 -4.21
CA ASP A 530 39.46 9.58 -4.48
C ASP A 530 38.89 8.82 -5.68
N GLU A 531 37.59 8.95 -5.91
CA GLU A 531 36.89 8.34 -7.04
C GLU A 531 36.02 9.41 -7.69
N ASP A 532 35.98 9.40 -9.01
CA ASP A 532 35.15 10.26 -9.83
C ASP A 532 34.69 9.48 -11.06
N GLU A 533 33.39 9.17 -11.12
CA GLU A 533 32.83 8.32 -12.15
C GLU A 533 31.58 8.94 -12.77
N LYS A 534 31.44 8.80 -14.08
CA LYS A 534 30.24 9.21 -14.81
C LYS A 534 29.15 8.15 -14.69
N VAL A 535 27.91 8.59 -14.55
CA VAL A 535 26.72 7.72 -14.56
C VAL A 535 25.76 8.24 -15.62
N SER A 536 25.30 7.40 -16.53
CA SER A 536 24.38 7.83 -17.60
C SER A 536 23.43 6.71 -18.00
N GLY A 537 22.30 7.11 -18.58
CA GLY A 537 21.30 6.21 -19.11
C GLY A 537 20.30 6.96 -19.99
N PRO A 538 19.25 6.28 -20.49
CA PRO A 538 18.25 6.90 -21.33
C PRO A 538 17.59 8.12 -20.65
N GLY A 539 17.87 9.30 -21.21
CA GLY A 539 17.30 10.58 -20.76
C GLY A 539 18.01 11.27 -19.58
N PHE A 540 19.03 10.66 -18.96
CA PHE A 540 19.71 11.28 -17.82
C PHE A 540 21.25 11.18 -17.89
N ARG A 541 21.92 12.10 -17.19
CA ARG A 541 23.37 12.12 -17.01
C ARG A 541 23.70 12.53 -15.58
N GLY A 542 24.75 11.97 -15.02
CA GLY A 542 25.18 12.22 -13.67
C GLY A 542 26.65 11.90 -13.44
N ARG A 543 27.07 12.13 -12.21
CA ARG A 543 28.44 11.90 -11.74
C ARG A 543 28.41 11.51 -10.27
N THR A 544 29.35 10.68 -9.86
CA THR A 544 29.52 10.25 -8.48
C THR A 544 30.96 10.43 -8.04
N TRP A 545 31.12 10.68 -6.75
CA TRP A 545 32.42 10.84 -6.12
C TRP A 545 32.52 10.04 -4.83
N ARG A 546 33.74 9.61 -4.51
CA ARG A 546 34.14 9.23 -3.15
C ARG A 546 35.01 10.35 -2.59
N ILE A 547 34.54 10.98 -1.52
CA ILE A 547 35.20 12.14 -0.94
C ILE A 547 35.68 11.79 0.46
N GLY A 548 36.96 11.99 0.73
CA GLY A 548 37.59 11.87 2.04
C GLY A 548 37.68 13.24 2.71
N LEU A 549 37.34 13.32 3.99
CA LEU A 549 37.56 14.49 4.83
C LEU A 549 38.51 14.12 5.98
N GLU A 550 39.60 14.86 6.15
CA GLU A 550 40.46 14.70 7.32
C GLU A 550 39.82 15.36 8.54
N ILE A 551 39.53 14.57 9.57
CA ILE A 551 38.90 15.04 10.82
C ILE A 551 39.89 15.09 11.99
N GLY A 552 41.14 14.68 11.75
CA GLY A 552 42.21 14.63 12.72
C GLY A 552 43.49 14.08 12.09
N LYS A 553 44.58 14.07 12.86
CA LYS A 553 45.87 13.53 12.39
C LYS A 553 45.71 12.07 11.98
N ASP A 554 45.95 11.78 10.71
CA ASP A 554 45.82 10.44 10.09
C ASP A 554 44.40 9.83 10.15
N GLN A 555 43.37 10.66 10.35
CA GLN A 555 41.97 10.22 10.40
C GLN A 555 41.17 10.82 9.24
N VAL A 556 40.86 9.98 8.26
CA VAL A 556 40.03 10.35 7.10
C VAL A 556 38.69 9.61 7.18
N VAL A 557 37.59 10.35 7.05
CA VAL A 557 36.25 9.78 6.88
C VAL A 557 35.80 9.93 5.45
N TYR A 558 35.29 8.83 4.88
CA TYR A 558 34.86 8.80 3.49
C TYR A 558 33.35 8.76 3.38
N TYR A 559 32.80 9.64 2.57
CA TYR A 559 31.41 9.56 2.13
C TYR A 559 31.35 9.42 0.60
N ARG A 560 30.19 8.96 0.11
CA ARG A 560 29.89 8.91 -1.32
C ARG A 560 28.80 9.89 -1.63
N MET A 561 28.98 10.69 -2.67
CA MET A 561 27.93 11.57 -3.16
C MET A 561 27.78 11.46 -4.67
N GLY A 562 26.64 11.88 -5.17
CA GLY A 562 26.40 11.94 -6.60
C GLY A 562 25.25 12.86 -6.94
N ILE A 563 25.25 13.35 -8.18
CA ILE A 563 24.20 14.19 -8.73
C ILE A 563 23.83 13.71 -10.12
N VAL A 564 22.54 13.72 -10.44
CA VAL A 564 21.98 13.34 -11.74
C VAL A 564 21.01 14.40 -12.21
N ARG A 565 21.00 14.65 -13.51
CA ARG A 565 20.05 15.51 -14.21
C ARG A 565 19.28 14.74 -15.27
N ARG A 566 17.96 14.98 -15.34
CA ARG A 566 17.05 14.55 -16.40
C ARG A 566 16.17 15.72 -16.81
N GLY A 567 16.41 16.31 -17.99
CA GLY A 567 15.67 17.49 -18.43
C GLY A 567 15.81 18.66 -17.44
N ALA A 568 14.69 19.11 -16.88
CA ALA A 568 14.60 20.15 -15.85
C ALA A 568 14.70 19.60 -14.41
N HIS A 569 14.76 18.28 -14.23
CA HIS A 569 14.81 17.66 -12.90
C HIS A 569 16.24 17.27 -12.51
N LEU A 570 16.52 17.37 -11.22
CA LEU A 570 17.80 17.02 -10.60
C LEU A 570 17.54 16.09 -9.42
N THR A 571 18.50 15.20 -9.17
CA THR A 571 18.57 14.48 -7.90
C THR A 571 20.00 14.42 -7.41
N GLN A 572 20.19 14.69 -6.13
CA GLN A 572 21.42 14.47 -5.41
C GLN A 572 21.23 13.27 -4.48
N VAL A 573 22.26 12.45 -4.32
CA VAL A 573 22.29 11.33 -3.37
C VAL A 573 23.57 11.42 -2.55
N LEU A 574 23.45 11.25 -1.24
CA LEU A 574 24.57 11.22 -0.31
C LEU A 574 24.47 9.95 0.54
N PHE A 575 25.59 9.26 0.67
CA PHE A 575 25.77 8.16 1.59
C PHE A 575 26.95 8.46 2.53
N PRO A 576 26.71 8.64 3.84
CA PRO A 576 27.68 9.13 4.81
C PRO A 576 28.71 8.04 5.17
N PRO A 577 29.74 8.40 5.95
CA PRO A 577 30.75 7.45 6.39
C PRO A 577 30.14 6.34 7.25
N ALA A 578 30.24 5.11 6.74
CA ALA A 578 29.69 3.91 7.39
C ALA A 578 30.75 2.81 7.64
N GLY A 579 32.03 3.11 7.47
CA GLY A 579 33.14 2.16 7.68
C GLY A 579 32.94 0.86 6.90
N LYS A 580 32.99 -0.28 7.59
CA LYS A 580 32.79 -1.61 6.99
C LYS A 580 31.39 -1.86 6.38
N TYR A 581 30.43 -0.98 6.66
CA TYR A 581 29.06 -1.02 6.13
C TYR A 581 28.88 -0.09 4.93
N ALA A 582 29.95 0.57 4.46
CA ALA A 582 29.88 1.46 3.33
C ALA A 582 29.51 0.74 2.04
N LEU A 583 28.71 1.41 1.20
CA LEU A 583 28.41 0.93 -0.14
C LEU A 583 29.67 0.93 -1.01
N SER A 584 29.84 -0.13 -1.79
CA SER A 584 30.86 -0.17 -2.83
C SER A 584 30.61 0.91 -3.88
N GLY A 585 31.64 1.27 -4.65
CA GLY A 585 31.48 2.23 -5.75
C GLY A 585 30.45 1.75 -6.79
N ASP A 586 30.48 0.47 -7.11
CA ASP A 586 29.54 -0.18 -8.04
C ASP A 586 28.10 -0.12 -7.53
N ASP A 587 27.89 -0.43 -6.24
CA ASP A 587 26.57 -0.37 -5.61
C ASP A 587 26.03 1.06 -5.61
N PHE A 588 26.85 2.04 -5.23
CA PHE A 588 26.46 3.45 -5.19
C PHE A 588 26.17 4.00 -6.59
N ARG A 589 26.97 3.64 -7.61
CA ARG A 589 26.65 3.95 -9.03
C ARG A 589 25.32 3.36 -9.46
N GLY A 590 25.02 2.13 -9.04
CA GLY A 590 23.73 1.50 -9.29
C GLY A 590 22.56 2.24 -8.64
N VAL A 591 22.73 2.71 -7.39
CA VAL A 591 21.74 3.55 -6.70
C VAL A 591 21.53 4.87 -7.45
N LEU A 592 22.62 5.53 -7.85
CA LEU A 592 22.55 6.81 -8.56
C LEU A 592 21.92 6.67 -9.95
N SER A 593 22.23 5.60 -10.68
CA SER A 593 21.58 5.28 -11.96
C SER A 593 20.08 5.10 -11.78
N ARG A 594 19.66 4.38 -10.72
CA ARG A 594 18.24 4.19 -10.42
C ARG A 594 17.55 5.49 -10.04
N ALA A 595 18.20 6.36 -9.27
CA ALA A 595 17.68 7.69 -8.97
C ALA A 595 17.45 8.51 -10.25
N GLY A 596 18.36 8.41 -11.23
CA GLY A 596 18.20 9.01 -12.56
C GLY A 596 17.04 8.45 -13.40
N GLU A 597 16.77 7.16 -13.28
CA GLU A 597 15.60 6.53 -13.90
C GLU A 597 14.30 7.00 -13.22
N ARG A 598 14.26 7.08 -11.88
CA ARG A 598 13.11 7.54 -11.08
C ARG A 598 12.73 8.99 -11.36
N LEU A 599 13.69 9.86 -11.67
CA LEU A 599 13.41 11.24 -12.10
C LEU A 599 12.50 11.35 -13.34
N ALA A 600 12.27 10.26 -14.09
CA ALA A 600 11.27 10.24 -15.15
C ALA A 600 9.83 10.46 -14.64
N TYR A 601 9.59 10.22 -13.35
CA TYR A 601 8.31 10.38 -12.68
C TYR A 601 8.22 11.66 -11.85
N ALA A 602 9.18 12.58 -12.01
CA ALA A 602 9.10 13.88 -11.37
C ALA A 602 7.91 14.68 -11.93
N PRO A 603 7.16 15.41 -11.08
CA PRO A 603 6.09 16.30 -11.55
C PRO A 603 6.64 17.32 -12.54
N GLN A 604 5.91 17.55 -13.62
CA GLN A 604 6.29 18.53 -14.65
C GLN A 604 6.19 19.97 -14.15
#